data_AF-A0A3S2CY13-F1
#
_entry.id   AF-A0A3S2CY13-F1
#
_cell.length_a   1.000
_cell.length_b   1.000
_cell.length_c   1.000
_cell.angle_alpha   90.00
_cell.angle_beta   90.00
_cell.angle_gamma   90.00
#
_symmetry.space_group_name_H-M   'P 1'
#
loop_
_entity.id
_entity.type
_entity.pdbx_description
1 polymer ?
#
loop_
_entity_poly.entity_id
_entity_poly.type
_entity_poly.pdbx_seq_one_letter_code
_entity_poly.pdbx_strand_id
1 'polypeptide(L)'
;TGISHALHLRPELAGIANEIATWNDVFMPPADEADAYLGRAPYLGAGFEFQERRPGVAPYLRRIHNFSYGATLSMGLSAASISGMRYGIPRLVRGVVGDLFREDQDRHFASLLAYSDEEISTLELPDDPSLIPGPPTATTRDTTEASV
;
A
#
# COMPACT_ATOMS: atom_id res chain seq x y z
N THR A 1 -23.11 23.45 8.66
CA THR A 1 -22.78 22.02 8.66
C THR A 1 -21.27 21.89 8.62
N GLY A 2 -20.66 21.17 9.58
CA GLY A 2 -19.20 21.04 9.69
C GLY A 2 -18.64 19.83 8.96
N ILE A 3 -17.35 19.55 9.15
CA ILE A 3 -16.69 18.33 8.66
C ILE A 3 -17.23 17.13 9.45
N SER A 4 -17.50 16.01 8.77
CA SER A 4 -18.05 14.79 9.37
C SER A 4 -17.40 13.55 8.77
N HIS A 5 -17.10 12.57 9.63
CA HIS A 5 -16.65 11.23 9.22
C HIS A 5 -17.80 10.25 8.93
N ALA A 6 -19.06 10.67 9.07
CA ALA A 6 -20.20 9.80 8.82
C ALA A 6 -20.30 9.41 7.34
N LEU A 7 -19.91 8.17 7.01
CA LEU A 7 -19.81 7.67 5.64
C LEU A 7 -21.15 7.66 4.90
N HIS A 8 -22.25 7.36 5.60
CA HIS A 8 -23.59 7.31 5.00
C HIS A 8 -24.10 8.67 4.47
N LEU A 9 -23.47 9.78 4.89
CA LEU A 9 -23.79 11.11 4.35
C LEU A 9 -23.24 11.30 2.93
N ARG A 10 -22.30 10.47 2.50
CA ARG A 10 -21.81 10.44 1.11
C ARG A 10 -22.70 9.51 0.29
N PRO A 11 -23.44 10.00 -0.72
CA PRO A 11 -24.36 9.18 -1.50
C PRO A 11 -23.72 7.92 -2.09
N GLU A 12 -22.47 8.01 -2.54
CA GLU A 12 -21.70 6.91 -3.10
C GLU A 12 -21.31 5.83 -2.08
N LEU A 13 -21.29 6.16 -0.78
CA LEU A 13 -21.01 5.21 0.29
C LEU A 13 -22.25 4.78 1.07
N ALA A 14 -23.40 5.45 0.88
CA ALA A 14 -24.60 5.21 1.67
C ALA A 14 -25.05 3.74 1.67
N GLY A 15 -24.94 3.05 0.54
CA GLY A 15 -25.31 1.63 0.41
C GLY A 15 -24.36 0.66 1.10
N ILE A 16 -23.10 1.06 1.34
CA ILE A 16 -22.03 0.18 1.85
C ILE A 16 -21.48 0.64 3.21
N ALA A 17 -21.94 1.79 3.72
CA ALA A 17 -21.40 2.42 4.93
C ALA A 17 -21.46 1.52 6.17
N ASN A 18 -22.44 0.64 6.27
CA ASN A 18 -22.60 -0.29 7.40
C ASN A 18 -21.63 -1.48 7.34
N GLU A 19 -21.03 -1.72 6.18
CA GLU A 19 -20.10 -2.82 5.92
C GLU A 19 -18.64 -2.40 6.10
N ILE A 20 -18.37 -1.09 6.09
CA ILE A 20 -17.05 -0.50 6.29
C ILE A 20 -16.72 -0.44 7.78
N ALA A 21 -15.56 -0.97 8.17
CA ALA A 21 -15.06 -0.85 9.54
C ALA A 21 -14.73 0.61 9.89
N THR A 22 -15.10 1.05 11.09
CA THR A 22 -14.65 2.33 11.66
C THR A 22 -13.73 2.11 12.85
N TRP A 23 -13.09 3.17 13.33
CA TRP A 23 -12.23 3.09 14.52
C TRP A 23 -12.96 2.56 15.77
N ASN A 24 -14.24 2.85 15.93
CA ASN A 24 -15.08 2.27 16.98
C ASN A 24 -15.23 0.74 16.90
N ASP A 25 -15.11 0.15 15.71
CA ASP A 25 -15.20 -1.31 15.56
C ASP A 25 -13.88 -2.01 15.95
N VAL A 26 -12.75 -1.31 15.90
CA VAL A 26 -11.41 -1.92 16.08
C VAL A 26 -10.68 -1.46 17.34
N PHE A 27 -11.09 -0.34 17.94
CA PHE A 27 -10.45 0.23 19.13
C PHE A 27 -11.49 0.72 20.12
N MET A 28 -11.37 0.28 21.37
CA MET A 28 -12.17 0.76 22.49
C MET A 28 -11.31 1.70 23.35
N PRO A 29 -11.47 3.03 23.22
CA PRO A 29 -10.69 3.97 24.03
C PRO A 29 -11.09 3.90 25.51
N PRO A 30 -10.19 4.28 26.43
CA PRO A 30 -10.54 4.64 27.79
C PRO A 30 -11.69 5.66 27.83
N ALA A 31 -12.50 5.64 28.89
CA ALA A 31 -13.71 6.45 28.97
C ALA A 31 -13.45 7.97 28.88
N ASP A 32 -12.29 8.42 29.33
CA ASP A 32 -11.80 9.79 29.31
C ASP A 32 -11.19 10.21 27.96
N GLU A 33 -10.88 9.25 27.07
CA GLU A 33 -10.33 9.49 25.74
C GLU A 33 -11.35 9.18 24.61
N ALA A 34 -12.58 8.83 24.96
CA ALA A 34 -13.62 8.48 23.99
C ALA A 34 -14.08 9.70 23.19
N ASP A 35 -13.84 9.68 21.88
CA ASP A 35 -14.27 10.73 20.95
C ASP A 35 -15.17 10.14 19.84
N ALA A 36 -16.43 10.58 19.81
CA ALA A 36 -17.42 10.11 18.86
C ALA A 36 -17.14 10.53 17.40
N TYR A 37 -16.41 11.62 17.18
CA TYR A 37 -16.01 12.07 15.86
C TYR A 37 -14.88 11.20 15.31
N LEU A 38 -13.83 10.95 16.12
CA LEU A 38 -12.71 10.08 15.75
C LEU A 38 -13.15 8.63 15.57
N GLY A 39 -14.01 8.12 16.45
CA GLY A 39 -14.53 6.75 16.37
C GLY A 39 -15.33 6.43 15.11
N ARG A 40 -15.88 7.45 14.44
CA ARG A 40 -16.59 7.32 13.16
C ARG A 40 -15.67 7.33 11.94
N ALA A 41 -14.40 7.68 12.09
CA ALA A 41 -13.47 7.65 10.97
C ALA A 41 -13.32 6.22 10.43
N PRO A 42 -13.30 6.02 9.11
CA PRO A 42 -13.10 4.71 8.52
C PRO A 42 -11.74 4.15 8.94
N TYR A 43 -11.72 2.87 9.26
CA TYR A 43 -10.50 2.12 9.48
C TYR A 43 -10.01 1.56 8.14
N LEU A 44 -8.80 1.96 7.74
CA LEU A 44 -8.26 1.65 6.42
C LEU A 44 -7.04 0.74 6.48
N GLY A 45 -6.90 -0.11 5.47
CA GLY A 45 -5.72 -0.95 5.28
C GLY A 45 -4.56 -0.22 4.62
N ALA A 46 -3.44 -0.91 4.42
CA ALA A 46 -2.16 -0.24 4.12
C ALA A 46 -2.16 0.54 2.80
N GLY A 47 -3.01 0.20 1.83
CA GLY A 47 -3.18 0.87 0.54
C GLY A 47 -4.36 1.84 0.49
N PHE A 48 -4.89 2.30 1.62
CA PHE A 48 -6.08 3.15 1.74
C PHE A 48 -7.42 2.44 1.43
N GLU A 49 -7.41 1.13 1.28
CA GLU A 49 -8.61 0.32 1.06
C GLU A 49 -9.51 0.29 2.31
N PHE A 50 -10.82 0.30 2.08
CA PHE A 50 -11.79 0.04 3.14
C PHE A 50 -11.64 -1.40 3.67
N GLN A 51 -11.74 -1.55 4.98
CA GLN A 51 -11.73 -2.84 5.66
C GLN A 51 -13.17 -3.28 5.95
N GLU A 52 -13.39 -4.59 5.91
CA GLU A 52 -14.68 -5.16 6.29
C GLU A 52 -14.92 -4.99 7.78
N ARG A 53 -16.09 -4.46 8.15
CA ARG A 53 -16.54 -4.44 9.55
C ARG A 53 -16.73 -5.85 10.10
N ARG A 54 -17.18 -6.77 9.25
CA ARG A 54 -17.32 -8.20 9.54
C ARG A 54 -16.63 -9.00 8.44
N PRO A 55 -15.55 -9.73 8.75
CA PRO A 55 -14.79 -10.46 7.73
C PRO A 55 -15.67 -11.40 6.90
N GLY A 56 -15.50 -11.36 5.57
CA GLY A 56 -16.21 -12.20 4.60
C GLY A 56 -17.60 -11.74 4.19
N VAL A 57 -18.14 -10.66 4.77
CA VAL A 57 -19.47 -10.13 4.41
C VAL A 57 -19.41 -9.23 3.17
N ALA A 58 -18.35 -8.44 3.05
CA ALA A 58 -18.16 -7.45 2.00
C ALA A 58 -16.72 -7.48 1.46
N PRO A 59 -16.21 -8.63 0.97
CA PRO A 59 -14.81 -8.78 0.54
C PRO A 59 -14.43 -7.87 -0.63
N TYR A 60 -15.41 -7.30 -1.33
CA TYR A 60 -15.21 -6.34 -2.41
C TYR A 60 -14.74 -4.97 -1.91
N LEU A 61 -14.91 -4.63 -0.63
CA LEU A 61 -14.49 -3.35 -0.05
C LEU A 61 -12.98 -3.12 -0.17
N ARG A 62 -12.18 -4.19 -0.21
CA ARG A 62 -10.73 -4.11 -0.44
C ARG A 62 -10.36 -3.43 -1.78
N ARG A 63 -11.30 -3.32 -2.71
CA ARG A 63 -11.14 -2.67 -4.02
C ARG A 63 -11.50 -1.18 -4.01
N ILE A 64 -12.00 -0.66 -2.90
CA ILE A 64 -12.45 0.73 -2.76
C ILE A 64 -11.48 1.46 -1.84
N HIS A 65 -10.75 2.43 -2.41
CA HIS A 65 -9.70 3.16 -1.69
C HIS A 65 -10.16 4.58 -1.33
N ASN A 66 -10.00 4.96 -0.06
CA ASN A 66 -10.36 6.27 0.45
C ASN A 66 -9.11 7.16 0.62
N PHE A 67 -8.84 8.00 -0.37
CA PHE A 67 -7.80 9.02 -0.30
C PHE A 67 -8.43 10.41 -0.06
N SER A 68 -8.98 10.60 1.14
CA SER A 68 -9.64 11.85 1.54
C SER A 68 -9.31 12.22 3.00
N TYR A 69 -9.85 13.35 3.49
CA TYR A 69 -9.72 13.72 4.90
C TYR A 69 -10.20 12.63 5.88
N GLY A 70 -11.15 11.79 5.46
CA GLY A 70 -11.61 10.64 6.26
C GLY A 70 -10.52 9.63 6.60
N ALA A 71 -9.45 9.55 5.80
CA ALA A 71 -8.35 8.62 6.00
C ALA A 71 -7.31 9.10 7.03
N THR A 72 -7.41 10.35 7.50
CA THR A 72 -6.39 10.98 8.35
C THR A 72 -6.09 10.18 9.60
N LEU A 73 -7.10 9.56 10.24
CA LEU A 73 -6.88 8.82 11.48
C LEU A 73 -6.08 7.52 11.25
N SER A 74 -6.30 6.83 10.13
CA SER A 74 -5.53 5.62 9.78
C SER A 74 -4.18 5.90 9.12
N MET A 75 -4.03 7.04 8.45
CA MET A 75 -2.91 7.29 7.52
C MET A 75 -2.08 8.52 7.87
N GLY A 76 -2.47 9.27 8.89
CA GLY A 76 -1.97 10.62 9.15
C GLY A 76 -2.31 11.61 8.03
N LEU A 77 -1.64 12.75 8.05
CA LEU A 77 -1.84 13.84 7.08
C LEU A 77 -1.48 13.48 5.62
N SER A 78 -0.90 12.30 5.38
CA SER A 78 -0.50 11.83 4.05
C SER A 78 -1.68 11.66 3.09
N ALA A 79 -2.89 11.44 3.60
CA ALA A 79 -4.09 11.14 2.82
C ALA A 79 -4.92 12.36 2.38
N ALA A 80 -4.65 13.52 3.00
CA ALA A 80 -5.59 14.63 3.03
C ALA A 80 -4.95 16.01 2.80
N SER A 81 -3.66 16.05 2.46
CA SER A 81 -2.92 17.29 2.23
C SER A 81 -2.18 17.25 0.89
N ILE A 82 -2.12 18.40 0.20
CA ILE A 82 -1.37 18.55 -1.06
C ILE A 82 0.12 18.23 -0.83
N SER A 83 0.69 18.67 0.28
CA SER A 83 2.06 18.34 0.66
C SER A 83 2.27 16.85 0.97
N GLY A 84 1.24 16.17 1.48
CA GLY A 84 1.26 14.74 1.77
C GLY A 84 1.15 13.84 0.53
N MET A 85 0.61 14.34 -0.59
CA MET A 85 0.40 13.57 -1.81
C MET A 85 1.69 12.93 -2.36
N ARG A 86 2.82 13.63 -2.23
CA ARG A 86 4.15 13.11 -2.62
C ARG A 86 4.44 11.73 -2.01
N TYR A 87 3.92 11.46 -0.82
CA TYR A 87 4.12 10.22 -0.08
C TYR A 87 2.90 9.29 -0.12
N GLY A 88 1.69 9.87 -0.06
CA GLY A 88 0.44 9.10 -0.05
C GLY A 88 0.13 8.42 -1.38
N ILE A 89 0.34 9.11 -2.51
CA ILE A 89 0.01 8.57 -3.84
C ILE A 89 0.86 7.34 -4.20
N PRO A 90 2.19 7.33 -4.04
CA PRO A 90 2.98 6.12 -4.29
C PRO A 90 2.54 4.92 -3.45
N ARG A 91 2.09 5.15 -2.21
CA ARG A 91 1.58 4.11 -1.32
C ARG A 91 0.24 3.55 -1.80
N LEU A 92 -0.69 4.43 -2.19
CA LEU A 92 -1.96 4.04 -2.80
C LEU A 92 -1.73 3.22 -4.07
N VAL A 93 -0.90 3.71 -4.99
CA VAL A 93 -0.58 3.02 -6.25
C VAL A 93 0.02 1.64 -6.00
N ARG A 94 0.97 1.51 -5.05
CA ARG A 94 1.51 0.20 -4.68
C ARG A 94 0.45 -0.75 -4.13
N GLY A 95 -0.49 -0.25 -3.32
CA GLY A 95 -1.62 -1.05 -2.82
C GLY A 95 -2.45 -1.61 -3.97
N VAL A 96 -2.94 -0.72 -4.84
CA VAL A 96 -3.77 -1.09 -6.00
C VAL A 96 -3.04 -2.06 -6.94
N VAL A 97 -1.81 -1.75 -7.33
CA VAL A 97 -1.03 -2.59 -8.24
C VAL A 97 -0.71 -3.95 -7.59
N GLY A 98 -0.37 -3.95 -6.30
CA GLY A 98 -0.11 -5.19 -5.57
C GLY A 98 -1.35 -6.09 -5.48
N ASP A 99 -2.54 -5.51 -5.30
CA ASP A 99 -3.79 -6.25 -5.28
C ASP A 99 -4.13 -6.85 -6.65
N LEU A 100 -4.00 -6.06 -7.72
CA LEU A 100 -4.17 -6.56 -9.09
C LEU A 100 -3.19 -7.68 -9.43
N PHE A 101 -1.91 -7.52 -9.05
CA PHE A 101 -0.89 -8.54 -9.28
C PHE A 101 -1.19 -9.84 -8.51
N ARG A 102 -1.65 -9.75 -7.25
CA ARG A 102 -2.02 -10.94 -6.47
C ARG A 102 -3.25 -11.63 -7.04
N GLU A 103 -4.21 -10.89 -7.60
CA GLU A 103 -5.37 -11.47 -8.29
C GLU A 103 -4.97 -12.25 -9.54
N ASP A 104 -3.95 -11.78 -10.27
CA ASP A 104 -3.42 -12.43 -11.47
C ASP A 104 -2.19 -13.33 -11.21
N GLN A 105 -1.87 -13.64 -9.95
CA GLN A 105 -0.62 -14.32 -9.57
C GLN A 105 -0.44 -15.66 -10.29
N ASP A 106 -1.51 -16.45 -10.44
CA ASP A 106 -1.45 -17.78 -11.06
C ASP A 106 -1.16 -17.66 -12.56
N ARG A 107 -1.69 -16.62 -13.22
CA ARG A 107 -1.39 -16.33 -14.62
C ARG A 107 0.07 -15.94 -14.79
N HIS A 108 0.57 -15.04 -13.94
CA HIS A 108 1.97 -14.62 -13.98
C HIS A 108 2.91 -15.80 -13.71
N PHE A 109 2.58 -16.64 -12.73
CA PHE A 109 3.37 -17.81 -12.39
C PHE A 109 3.40 -18.83 -13.55
N ALA A 110 2.24 -19.11 -14.17
CA ALA A 110 2.18 -19.98 -15.35
C ALA A 110 2.99 -19.42 -16.52
N SER A 111 2.95 -18.10 -16.76
CA SER A 111 3.74 -17.45 -17.80
C SER A 111 5.24 -17.58 -17.56
N LEU A 112 5.69 -17.49 -16.30
CA LEU A 112 7.10 -17.67 -15.93
C LEU A 112 7.55 -19.12 -16.15
N LEU A 113 6.72 -20.11 -15.83
CA LEU A 113 7.04 -21.53 -16.08
C LEU A 113 7.04 -21.88 -17.57
N ALA A 114 6.21 -21.23 -18.37
CA ALA A 114 6.13 -21.43 -19.81
C ALA A 114 7.22 -20.69 -20.60
N TYR A 115 7.97 -19.79 -19.95
CA TYR A 115 8.99 -18.98 -20.60
C TYR A 115 10.15 -19.86 -21.09
N SER A 116 10.39 -19.85 -22.40
CA SER A 116 11.40 -20.68 -23.06
C SER A 116 12.27 -19.89 -24.05
N ASP A 117 12.24 -18.56 -23.98
CA ASP A 117 13.12 -17.74 -24.82
C ASP A 117 14.57 -17.87 -24.33
N GLU A 118 15.46 -18.16 -25.28
CA GLU A 118 16.89 -18.26 -25.02
C GLU A 118 17.50 -16.86 -24.91
N GLU A 119 17.52 -16.29 -23.70
CA GLU A 119 18.12 -14.96 -23.44
C GLU A 119 19.65 -14.95 -23.52
N ILE A 120 20.29 -16.11 -23.30
CA ILE A 120 21.74 -16.27 -23.33
C ILE A 120 22.07 -17.45 -24.25
N SER A 121 22.37 -17.15 -25.52
CA SER A 121 22.74 -18.14 -26.55
C SER A 121 24.22 -18.53 -26.51
N THR A 122 25.04 -17.76 -25.80
CA THR A 122 26.49 -17.96 -25.74
C THR A 122 26.94 -17.89 -24.29
N LEU A 123 27.12 -19.06 -23.68
CA LEU A 123 27.91 -19.22 -22.45
C LEU A 123 29.42 -19.25 -22.74
N GLU A 124 29.83 -19.05 -24.01
CA GLU A 124 31.23 -18.91 -24.36
C GLU A 124 31.78 -17.65 -23.69
N LEU A 125 32.69 -17.87 -22.75
CA LEU A 125 33.53 -16.82 -22.24
C LEU A 125 34.31 -16.22 -23.42
N PRO A 126 34.47 -14.89 -23.47
CA PRO A 126 35.33 -14.29 -24.48
C PRO A 126 36.71 -14.95 -24.46
N ASP A 127 37.27 -15.24 -25.64
CA ASP A 127 38.65 -15.73 -25.77
C ASP A 127 39.66 -14.77 -25.11
N ASP A 128 39.29 -13.49 -25.01
CA ASP A 128 40.02 -12.48 -24.27
C ASP A 128 39.62 -12.50 -22.77
N PRO A 129 40.48 -13.03 -21.88
CA PRO A 129 40.20 -13.09 -20.46
C PRO A 129 40.09 -11.72 -19.78
N SER A 130 40.49 -10.62 -20.44
CA SER A 130 40.30 -9.25 -19.92
C SER A 130 38.85 -8.76 -20.01
N LEU A 131 38.03 -9.41 -20.84
CA LEU A 131 36.59 -9.12 -20.96
C LEU A 131 35.73 -9.90 -19.94
N ILE A 132 36.33 -10.86 -19.22
CA ILE A 132 35.67 -11.55 -18.12
C ILE A 132 35.71 -10.61 -16.91
N PRO A 133 34.55 -10.12 -16.42
CA PRO A 133 34.55 -9.27 -15.24
C PRO A 133 35.17 -10.04 -14.07
N GLY A 134 36.23 -9.46 -13.48
CA GLY A 134 36.83 -10.00 -12.28
C GLY A 134 35.82 -10.08 -11.12
N PRO A 135 36.10 -10.87 -10.07
CA PRO A 135 35.26 -10.90 -8.88
C PRO A 135 35.07 -9.46 -8.38
N PRO A 136 33.87 -9.09 -7.88
CA PRO A 136 33.62 -7.73 -7.42
C PRO A 136 34.68 -7.36 -6.39
N THR A 137 35.56 -6.42 -6.73
CA THR A 137 36.57 -5.90 -5.81
C THR A 137 35.80 -5.29 -4.65
N ALA A 138 35.99 -5.84 -3.44
CA ALA A 138 35.44 -5.24 -2.24
C ALA A 138 35.89 -3.78 -2.23
N THR A 139 34.94 -2.86 -2.44
CA THR A 139 35.19 -1.44 -2.26
C THR A 139 35.46 -1.27 -0.77
N THR A 140 36.73 -1.17 -0.38
CA THR A 140 37.10 -0.61 0.91
C THR A 140 36.47 0.78 0.93
N ARG A 141 35.39 0.92 1.70
CA ARG A 141 34.86 2.24 2.03
C ARG A 141 35.97 2.96 2.75
N ASP A 142 36.50 4.00 2.11
CA ASP A 142 37.40 4.95 2.74
C ASP A 142 36.62 5.63 3.88
N THR A 143 36.82 5.15 5.10
CA THR A 143 36.40 5.85 6.32
C THR A 143 37.36 7.02 6.54
N THR A 144 37.21 8.06 5.74
CA THR A 144 37.84 9.35 6.00
C THR A 144 36.86 10.48 5.74
N GLU A 145 35.89 10.65 6.64
CA GLU A 145 35.29 11.97 6.93
C GLU A 145 34.44 11.91 8.21
N ALA A 146 35.10 12.15 9.35
CA ALA A 146 34.46 12.63 10.58
C ALA A 146 35.54 13.30 11.46
N SER A 147 35.95 14.49 11.05
CA SER A 147 36.57 15.49 11.92
C SER A 147 36.36 16.86 11.31
N VAL A 148 35.14 17.40 11.48
CA VAL A 148 34.83 18.81 11.79
C VAL A 148 33.49 18.84 12.52
#